data_AF-U4KP86-F1
#
_entry.id   AF-U4KP86-F1
#
_cell.length_a   1.000
_cell.length_b   1.000
_cell.length_c   1.000
_cell.angle_alpha   90.00
_cell.angle_beta   90.00
_cell.angle_gamma   90.00
#
_symmetry.space_group_name_H-M   'P 1'
#
loop_
_entity.id
_entity.type
_entity.pdbx_description
1 polymer ?
#
loop_
_entity_poly.entity_id
_entity_poly.type
_entity_poly.pdbx_seq_one_letter_code
_entity_poly.pdbx_strand_id
1 'polypeptide(L)'
;MKKRLLVLLILLLVLTGCAGYQPADGQIQPNLYFSETSLTYTDTPRNDIFYQIGNIETDFFILYQVYRGYPLEQSAKDNYHLLLSYLKLYQSLNATSYTEILNYTSKELNDALDSIDVTPSITDVVVFNEIKTFVQELKSNKYSGEISKNLYIELRLGRTLTQDEIASLEVLQYYYQKSYEFNQQLLFEQSFDSFFETISTLDQSVDDSLKNTLMISYDLLQVFNQTKSHDNLQQ
;
A
#
# COMPACT_ATOMS: atom_id res chain seq x y z
N MET A 1 2.50 -34.46 45.10
CA MET A 1 3.32 -34.47 43.86
C MET A 1 2.48 -34.53 42.58
N LYS A 2 1.42 -35.34 42.48
CA LYS A 2 0.56 -35.44 41.27
C LYS A 2 -0.05 -34.11 40.78
N LYS A 3 -0.43 -33.19 41.69
CA LYS A 3 -0.97 -31.86 41.33
C LYS A 3 0.08 -30.90 40.72
N ARG A 4 1.37 -31.05 41.02
CA ARG A 4 2.44 -30.21 40.45
C ARG A 4 2.86 -30.68 39.05
N LEU A 5 2.71 -31.98 38.76
CA LEU A 5 2.98 -32.56 37.45
C LEU A 5 1.94 -32.11 36.41
N LEU A 6 0.66 -31.99 36.80
CA LEU A 6 -0.43 -31.56 35.93
C LEU A 6 -0.27 -30.10 35.47
N VAL A 7 0.16 -29.21 36.38
CA VAL A 7 0.41 -27.80 36.06
C VAL A 7 1.58 -27.64 35.08
N LEU A 8 2.62 -28.46 35.22
CA LEU A 8 3.77 -28.47 34.31
C LEU A 8 3.41 -29.00 32.91
N LEU A 9 2.50 -29.99 32.84
CA LEU A 9 2.02 -30.54 31.57
C LEU A 9 1.12 -29.56 30.80
N ILE A 10 0.27 -28.81 31.52
CA ILE A 10 -0.56 -27.75 30.94
C ILE A 10 0.32 -26.59 30.46
N LEU A 11 1.36 -26.21 31.21
CA LEU A 11 2.30 -25.16 30.79
C LEU A 11 3.06 -25.52 29.49
N LEU A 12 3.44 -26.80 29.33
CA LEU A 12 4.08 -27.32 28.12
C LEU A 12 3.13 -27.34 26.90
N LEU A 13 1.83 -27.57 27.12
CA LEU A 13 0.80 -27.47 26.07
C LEU A 13 0.49 -26.02 25.69
N VAL A 14 0.56 -25.08 26.63
CA VAL A 14 0.39 -23.65 26.33
C VAL A 14 1.62 -23.08 25.58
N LEU A 15 2.81 -23.61 25.82
CA LEU A 15 4.04 -23.21 25.13
C LEU A 15 4.19 -23.77 23.70
N THR A 16 3.43 -24.81 23.34
CA THR A 16 3.43 -25.37 21.97
C THR A 16 2.36 -24.73 21.06
N GLY A 17 1.51 -23.85 21.61
CA GLY A 17 0.44 -23.15 20.88
C GLY A 17 0.84 -21.85 20.19
N CYS A 18 2.10 -21.41 20.28
CA CYS A 18 2.63 -20.24 19.58
C CYS A 18 3.87 -20.61 18.73
N ALA A 19 3.77 -21.68 17.95
CA ALA A 19 4.67 -21.84 16.81
C ALA A 19 4.00 -21.21 15.59
N GLY A 20 4.06 -19.87 15.51
CA GLY A 20 3.72 -19.17 14.27
C GLY A 20 4.62 -19.70 13.16
N TYR A 21 4.01 -20.17 12.08
CA TYR A 21 4.76 -20.57 10.88
C TYR A 21 5.48 -19.33 10.35
N GLN A 22 6.82 -19.31 10.44
CA GLN A 22 7.65 -18.24 9.89
C GLN A 22 8.53 -18.85 8.78
N PRO A 23 8.19 -18.66 7.50
CA PRO A 23 9.02 -19.13 6.40
C PRO A 23 10.34 -18.35 6.39
N ALA A 24 11.46 -19.07 6.33
CA ALA A 24 12.80 -18.51 6.47
C ALA A 24 13.19 -17.49 5.38
N ASP A 25 12.47 -17.48 4.24
CA ASP A 25 12.78 -16.66 3.06
C ASP A 25 11.68 -15.64 2.69
N GLY A 26 10.65 -15.50 3.53
CA GLY A 26 9.49 -14.64 3.27
C GLY A 26 9.64 -13.19 3.73
N GLN A 27 10.80 -12.57 3.58
CA GLN A 27 10.95 -11.21 4.10
C GLN A 27 10.18 -10.20 3.25
N ILE A 28 9.45 -9.31 3.92
CA ILE A 28 8.93 -8.08 3.34
C ILE A 28 10.12 -7.10 3.19
N GLN A 29 11.05 -7.45 2.32
CA GLN A 29 12.23 -6.68 1.95
C GLN A 29 12.32 -6.69 0.42
N PRO A 30 12.75 -5.59 -0.22
CA PRO A 30 13.27 -4.34 0.36
C PRO A 30 12.18 -3.29 0.71
N ASN A 31 12.63 -2.13 1.21
CA ASN A 31 11.83 -0.92 1.39
C ASN A 31 11.13 -0.46 0.10
N LEU A 32 10.07 0.35 0.26
CA LEU A 32 9.39 1.02 -0.84
C LEU A 32 10.07 2.35 -1.15
N TYR A 33 10.03 2.74 -2.42
CA TYR A 33 10.56 4.01 -2.91
C TYR A 33 9.45 4.79 -3.59
N PHE A 34 9.35 6.08 -3.29
CA PHE A 34 8.38 6.95 -3.92
C PHE A 34 8.73 7.19 -5.40
N SER A 35 7.79 6.90 -6.30
CA SER A 35 7.93 7.12 -7.73
C SER A 35 7.26 8.43 -8.11
N GLU A 36 8.03 9.41 -8.59
CA GLU A 36 7.49 10.70 -9.04
C GLU A 36 6.59 10.58 -10.27
N THR A 37 6.83 9.54 -11.08
CA THR A 37 6.06 9.26 -12.28
C THR A 37 4.61 8.89 -11.95
N SER A 38 4.41 8.11 -10.89
CA SER A 38 3.09 7.66 -10.44
C SER A 38 2.57 8.40 -9.21
N LEU A 39 3.43 9.17 -8.52
CA LEU A 39 3.21 9.74 -7.19
C LEU A 39 2.76 8.70 -6.16
N THR A 40 3.30 7.49 -6.23
CA THR A 40 3.00 6.39 -5.30
C THR A 40 4.27 5.66 -4.84
N TYR A 41 4.16 4.89 -3.76
CA TYR A 41 5.22 4.01 -3.25
C TYR A 41 5.25 2.63 -3.91
N THR A 42 4.30 2.34 -4.79
CA THR A 42 3.97 0.96 -5.22
C THR A 42 4.46 0.60 -6.63
N ASP A 43 5.50 1.28 -7.09
CA ASP A 43 6.23 0.93 -8.32
C ASP A 43 7.24 -0.20 -8.03
N THR A 44 6.69 -1.36 -7.65
CA THR A 44 7.42 -2.56 -7.24
C THR A 44 7.38 -3.65 -8.33
N PRO A 45 8.15 -4.74 -8.21
CA PRO A 45 7.98 -5.91 -9.07
C PRO A 45 6.57 -6.51 -8.98
N ARG A 46 6.08 -7.14 -10.06
CA ARG A 46 4.71 -7.70 -10.13
C ARG A 46 4.41 -8.79 -9.09
N ASN A 47 5.44 -9.51 -8.64
CA ASN A 47 5.36 -10.54 -7.60
C ASN A 47 5.50 -9.98 -6.17
N ASP A 48 5.46 -8.66 -6.00
CA ASP A 48 5.44 -7.98 -4.71
C ASP A 48 3.98 -7.74 -4.28
N ILE A 49 3.65 -8.02 -3.02
CA ILE A 49 2.27 -7.84 -2.51
C ILE A 49 1.83 -6.36 -2.51
N PHE A 50 2.78 -5.44 -2.65
CA PHE A 50 2.52 -4.01 -2.80
C PHE A 50 2.37 -3.55 -4.25
N TYR A 51 2.45 -4.45 -5.25
CA TYR A 51 2.34 -4.06 -6.65
C TYR A 51 1.00 -3.38 -6.94
N GLN A 52 1.06 -2.13 -7.42
CA GLN A 52 -0.10 -1.33 -7.83
C GLN A 52 -1.18 -1.12 -6.76
N ILE A 53 -0.87 -1.23 -5.46
CA ILE A 53 -1.84 -0.94 -4.39
C ILE A 53 -1.80 0.52 -3.91
N GLY A 54 -0.96 1.36 -4.51
CA GLY A 54 -0.80 2.76 -4.13
C GLY A 54 -1.97 3.61 -4.56
N ASN A 55 -2.14 4.73 -3.86
CA ASN A 55 -3.10 5.77 -4.20
C ASN A 55 -2.39 7.11 -3.99
N ILE A 56 -2.34 7.94 -5.03
CA ILE A 56 -1.70 9.26 -4.98
C ILE A 56 -2.18 10.12 -3.81
N GLU A 57 -3.49 10.11 -3.53
CA GLU A 57 -4.07 10.91 -2.45
C GLU A 57 -3.49 10.49 -1.11
N THR A 58 -3.38 9.19 -0.85
CA THR A 58 -2.81 8.68 0.41
C THR A 58 -1.29 8.78 0.45
N ASP A 59 -0.64 8.37 -0.63
CA ASP A 59 0.82 8.23 -0.71
C ASP A 59 1.51 9.60 -0.68
N PHE A 60 0.88 10.65 -1.22
CA PHE A 60 1.39 12.01 -1.07
C PHE A 60 1.44 12.46 0.40
N PHE A 61 0.38 12.20 1.18
CA PHE A 61 0.38 12.57 2.60
C PHE A 61 1.39 11.76 3.41
N ILE A 62 1.58 10.49 3.06
CA ILE A 62 2.62 9.65 3.66
C ILE A 62 3.99 10.24 3.37
N LEU A 63 4.28 10.56 2.09
CA LEU A 63 5.53 11.19 1.70
C LEU A 63 5.79 12.49 2.44
N TYR A 64 4.77 13.36 2.52
CA TYR A 64 4.84 14.61 3.27
C TYR A 64 5.19 14.35 4.73
N GLN A 65 4.46 13.45 5.39
CA GLN A 65 4.66 13.14 6.80
C GLN A 65 6.04 12.56 7.09
N VAL A 66 6.51 11.64 6.25
CA VAL A 66 7.83 11.00 6.42
C VAL A 66 8.94 12.02 6.21
N TYR A 67 8.84 12.88 5.19
CA TYR A 67 9.87 13.87 4.90
C TYR A 67 9.88 15.05 5.88
N ARG A 68 8.71 15.57 6.25
CA ARG A 68 8.59 16.72 7.18
C ARG A 68 8.68 16.33 8.65
N GLY A 69 8.40 15.07 8.98
CA GLY A 69 8.32 14.57 10.35
C GLY A 69 6.99 14.88 11.07
N TYR A 70 6.01 15.46 10.37
CA TYR A 70 4.68 15.76 10.89
C TYR A 70 3.63 15.71 9.76
N PRO A 71 2.38 15.32 10.06
CA PRO A 71 1.32 15.27 9.06
C PRO A 71 0.88 16.68 8.65
N LEU A 72 0.33 16.82 7.43
CA LEU A 72 -0.41 18.02 7.03
C LEU A 72 -1.58 18.29 7.98
N GLU A 73 -1.86 19.57 8.25
CA GLU A 73 -3.02 19.97 9.06
C GLU A 73 -4.33 19.53 8.39
N GLN A 74 -5.31 19.12 9.19
CA GLN A 74 -6.57 18.59 8.67
C GLN A 74 -7.33 19.60 7.80
N SER A 75 -7.26 20.88 8.14
CA SER A 75 -7.86 21.98 7.37
C SER A 75 -7.25 22.15 5.97
N ALA A 76 -5.98 21.77 5.77
CA ALA A 76 -5.31 21.82 4.48
C ALA A 76 -5.57 20.56 3.65
N LYS A 77 -5.74 19.41 4.31
CA LYS A 77 -5.90 18.11 3.63
C LYS A 77 -7.06 18.07 2.64
N ASP A 78 -8.18 18.72 2.93
CA ASP A 78 -9.36 18.65 2.05
C ASP A 78 -9.08 19.26 0.66
N ASN A 79 -8.36 20.38 0.59
CA ASN A 79 -7.97 21.00 -0.67
C ASN A 79 -6.93 20.16 -1.43
N TYR A 80 -6.00 19.53 -0.71
CA TYR A 80 -5.02 18.61 -1.30
C TYR A 80 -5.71 17.36 -1.86
N HIS A 81 -6.63 16.76 -1.11
CA HIS A 81 -7.42 15.61 -1.59
C HIS A 81 -8.18 15.95 -2.86
N LEU A 82 -8.89 17.08 -2.87
CA LEU A 82 -9.67 17.50 -4.03
C LEU A 82 -8.79 17.65 -5.27
N LEU A 83 -7.69 18.40 -5.17
CA LEU A 83 -6.78 18.58 -6.30
C LEU A 83 -6.16 17.24 -6.75
N LEU A 84 -5.64 16.42 -5.82
CA LEU A 84 -5.02 15.14 -6.16
C LEU A 84 -6.03 14.20 -6.85
N SER A 85 -7.31 14.24 -6.46
CA SER A 85 -8.38 13.51 -7.13
C SER A 85 -8.60 13.98 -8.57
N TYR A 86 -8.57 15.30 -8.83
CA TYR A 86 -8.65 15.85 -10.18
C TYR A 86 -7.45 15.46 -11.04
N LEU A 87 -6.23 15.52 -10.48
CA LEU A 87 -5.03 15.09 -11.20
C LEU A 87 -5.05 13.59 -11.52
N LYS A 88 -5.58 12.78 -10.60
CA LYS A 88 -5.80 11.34 -10.81
C LYS A 88 -6.79 11.06 -11.92
N LEU A 89 -7.91 11.79 -11.97
CA LEU A 89 -8.88 11.68 -13.05
C LEU A 89 -8.29 12.12 -14.39
N TYR A 90 -7.58 13.25 -14.44
CA TYR A 90 -6.91 13.71 -15.65
C TYR A 90 -5.89 12.69 -16.16
N GLN A 91 -5.06 12.14 -15.25
CA GLN A 91 -4.06 11.14 -15.58
C GLN A 91 -4.68 9.86 -16.15
N SER A 92 -5.79 9.39 -15.59
CA SER A 92 -6.44 8.15 -16.04
C SER A 92 -7.07 8.30 -17.43
N LEU A 93 -7.58 9.48 -17.77
CA LEU A 93 -8.19 9.77 -19.08
C LEU A 93 -7.17 10.05 -20.18
N ASN A 94 -6.02 10.64 -19.84
CA ASN A 94 -5.05 11.14 -20.83
C ASN A 94 -3.71 10.38 -20.85
N ALA A 95 -3.50 9.41 -19.95
CA ALA A 95 -2.26 8.64 -19.80
C ALA A 95 -0.99 9.50 -19.60
N THR A 96 -1.14 10.74 -19.13
CA THR A 96 -0.04 11.68 -18.85
C THR A 96 0.65 11.36 -17.53
N SER A 97 1.98 11.29 -17.47
CA SER A 97 2.67 11.03 -16.19
C SER A 97 2.52 12.20 -15.21
N TYR A 98 2.54 11.93 -13.90
CA TYR A 98 2.52 13.03 -12.92
C TYR A 98 3.78 13.89 -12.97
N THR A 99 4.93 13.32 -13.34
CA THR A 99 6.15 14.10 -13.60
C THR A 99 5.91 15.18 -14.66
N GLU A 100 5.13 14.87 -15.69
CA GLU A 100 4.76 15.84 -16.73
C GLU A 100 3.73 16.85 -16.21
N ILE A 101 2.66 16.38 -15.56
CA ILE A 101 1.64 17.24 -14.95
C ILE A 101 2.29 18.25 -14.00
N LEU A 102 3.22 17.83 -13.15
CA LEU A 102 3.92 18.70 -12.20
C LEU A 102 4.84 19.74 -12.87
N ASN A 103 5.09 19.65 -14.17
CA ASN A 103 5.79 20.70 -14.92
C ASN A 103 4.85 21.75 -15.50
N TYR A 104 3.53 21.54 -15.49
CA TYR A 104 2.56 22.49 -16.02
C TYR A 104 2.63 23.85 -15.31
N THR A 105 2.50 24.92 -16.06
CA THR A 105 2.16 26.25 -15.57
C THR A 105 0.73 26.27 -15.02
N SER A 106 0.36 27.31 -14.26
CA SER A 106 -1.03 27.46 -13.80
C SER A 106 -2.04 27.51 -14.95
N LYS A 107 -1.63 28.02 -16.12
CA LYS A 107 -2.48 28.02 -17.31
C LYS A 107 -2.68 26.61 -17.86
N GLU A 108 -1.60 25.86 -18.02
CA GLU A 108 -1.67 24.47 -18.51
C GLU A 108 -2.44 23.57 -17.55
N LEU A 109 -2.34 23.79 -16.23
CA LEU A 109 -3.19 23.12 -15.25
C LEU A 109 -4.67 23.44 -15.51
N ASN A 110 -5.03 24.72 -15.70
CA ASN A 110 -6.41 25.10 -15.96
C ASN A 110 -6.93 24.47 -17.25
N ASP A 111 -6.16 24.56 -18.34
CA ASP A 111 -6.53 23.97 -19.63
C ASP A 111 -6.71 22.44 -19.51
N ALA A 112 -5.86 21.76 -18.71
CA ALA A 112 -5.95 20.33 -18.43
C ALA A 112 -7.19 19.96 -17.60
N LEU A 113 -7.50 20.71 -16.54
CA LEU A 113 -8.67 20.44 -15.70
C LEU A 113 -9.98 20.78 -16.43
N ASP A 114 -10.00 21.87 -17.19
CA ASP A 114 -11.16 22.23 -18.02
C ASP A 114 -11.45 21.15 -19.08
N SER A 115 -10.41 20.45 -19.58
CA SER A 115 -10.59 19.34 -20.55
C SER A 115 -11.33 18.12 -19.99
N ILE A 116 -11.46 18.03 -18.66
CA ILE A 116 -12.21 16.99 -17.95
C ILE A 116 -13.41 17.58 -17.19
N ASP A 117 -13.93 18.72 -17.66
CA ASP A 117 -15.09 19.44 -17.10
C ASP A 117 -14.91 19.87 -15.61
N VAL A 118 -13.67 20.06 -15.17
CA VAL A 118 -13.34 20.56 -13.83
C VAL A 118 -12.82 21.99 -13.94
N THR A 119 -13.57 22.95 -13.41
CA THR A 119 -13.09 24.33 -13.32
C THR A 119 -12.29 24.53 -12.03
N PRO A 120 -10.96 24.74 -12.09
CA PRO A 120 -10.16 24.92 -10.90
C PRO A 120 -10.44 26.26 -10.20
N SER A 121 -10.46 26.22 -8.88
CA SER A 121 -10.47 27.40 -8.03
C SER A 121 -9.06 27.99 -7.89
N ILE A 122 -8.97 29.22 -7.36
CA ILE A 122 -7.68 29.83 -6.99
C ILE A 122 -6.95 28.95 -5.97
N THR A 123 -7.70 28.33 -5.05
CA THR A 123 -7.14 27.42 -4.04
C THR A 123 -6.46 26.22 -4.69
N ASP A 124 -7.06 25.63 -5.72
CA ASP A 124 -6.50 24.48 -6.44
C ASP A 124 -5.17 24.84 -7.11
N VAL A 125 -5.10 26.03 -7.73
CA VAL A 125 -3.86 26.56 -8.33
C VAL A 125 -2.77 26.80 -7.27
N VAL A 126 -3.14 27.29 -6.09
CA VAL A 126 -2.19 27.49 -4.98
C VAL A 126 -1.65 26.14 -4.51
N VAL A 127 -2.54 25.19 -4.19
CA VAL A 127 -2.15 23.84 -3.73
C VAL A 127 -1.30 23.12 -4.78
N PHE A 128 -1.61 23.27 -6.06
CA PHE A 128 -0.80 22.69 -7.12
C PHE A 128 0.64 23.21 -7.11
N ASN A 129 0.81 24.52 -6.94
CA ASN A 129 2.14 25.13 -6.83
C ASN A 129 2.87 24.73 -5.54
N GLU A 130 2.14 24.50 -4.45
CA GLU A 130 2.72 23.94 -3.21
C GLU A 130 3.22 22.52 -3.41
N ILE A 131 2.42 21.63 -4.03
CA ILE A 131 2.82 20.26 -4.37
C ILE A 131 4.06 20.29 -5.26
N LYS A 132 4.08 21.12 -6.30
CA LYS A 132 5.24 21.28 -7.18
C LYS A 132 6.49 21.70 -6.42
N THR A 133 6.36 22.71 -5.56
CA THR A 133 7.46 23.21 -4.74
C THR A 133 7.97 22.12 -3.79
N PHE A 134 7.06 21.37 -3.17
CA PHE A 134 7.40 20.26 -2.29
C PHE A 134 8.18 19.17 -3.04
N VAL A 135 7.70 18.70 -4.19
CA VAL A 135 8.39 17.69 -5.00
C VAL A 135 9.76 18.20 -5.50
N GLN A 136 9.87 19.46 -5.87
CA GLN A 136 11.15 20.08 -6.24
C GLN A 136 12.13 20.10 -5.06
N GLU A 137 11.64 20.36 -3.84
CA GLU A 137 12.47 20.33 -2.64
C GLU A 137 13.05 18.93 -2.39
N LEU A 138 12.22 17.88 -2.52
CA LEU A 138 12.68 16.49 -2.39
C LEU A 138 13.83 16.20 -3.37
N LYS A 139 13.69 16.62 -4.63
CA LYS A 139 14.72 16.49 -5.67
C LYS A 139 16.00 17.22 -5.32
N SER A 140 15.89 18.49 -4.93
CA SER A 140 17.04 19.32 -4.57
C SER A 140 17.82 18.72 -3.40
N ASN A 141 17.12 18.09 -2.45
CA ASN A 141 17.73 17.43 -1.30
C ASN A 141 18.14 15.97 -1.57
N LYS A 142 17.95 15.47 -2.79
CA LYS A 142 18.23 14.07 -3.19
C LYS A 142 17.55 13.06 -2.25
N TYR A 143 16.35 13.39 -1.78
CA TYR A 143 15.58 12.52 -0.92
C TYR A 143 14.99 11.38 -1.77
N SER A 144 15.27 10.13 -1.39
CA SER A 144 14.85 8.93 -2.13
C SER A 144 13.38 8.57 -1.94
N GLY A 145 12.67 9.22 -1.01
CA GLY A 145 11.30 8.80 -0.67
C GLY A 145 11.27 7.37 -0.16
N GLU A 146 12.26 6.94 0.62
CA GLU A 146 12.33 5.57 1.13
C GLU A 146 11.49 5.39 2.39
N ILE A 147 10.72 4.30 2.44
CA ILE A 147 9.91 3.92 3.61
C ILE A 147 9.90 2.40 3.76
N SER A 148 9.92 1.91 5.01
CA SER A 148 9.70 0.48 5.24
C SER A 148 8.25 0.09 4.94
N LYS A 149 8.06 -1.11 4.38
CA LYS A 149 6.73 -1.63 4.03
C LYS A 149 5.80 -1.72 5.25
N ASN A 150 6.32 -2.07 6.42
CA ASN A 150 5.55 -2.07 7.67
C ASN A 150 5.09 -0.65 8.03
N LEU A 151 5.99 0.34 8.03
CA LEU A 151 5.62 1.73 8.32
C LEU A 151 4.63 2.28 7.30
N TYR A 152 4.77 1.93 6.02
CA TYR A 152 3.81 2.29 4.98
C TYR A 152 2.41 1.78 5.30
N ILE A 153 2.28 0.50 5.65
CA ILE A 153 1.02 -0.10 6.09
C ILE A 153 0.46 0.62 7.32
N GLU A 154 1.28 0.85 8.34
CA GLU A 154 0.85 1.49 9.57
C GLU A 154 0.29 2.90 9.34
N LEU A 155 0.95 3.67 8.47
CA LEU A 155 0.48 5.00 8.09
C LEU A 155 -0.82 4.95 7.28
N ARG A 156 -0.98 3.95 6.41
CA ARG A 156 -2.24 3.72 5.67
C ARG A 156 -3.40 3.34 6.59
N LEU A 157 -3.14 2.53 7.61
CA LEU A 157 -4.15 2.07 8.57
C LEU A 157 -4.41 3.07 9.70
N GLY A 158 -3.50 4.02 9.92
CA GLY A 158 -3.55 4.94 11.07
C GLY A 158 -3.29 4.25 12.41
N ARG A 159 -2.62 3.10 12.43
CA ARG A 159 -2.28 2.33 13.63
C ARG A 159 -1.02 1.50 13.45
N THR A 160 -0.38 1.13 14.55
CA THR A 160 0.74 0.17 14.57
C THR A 160 0.26 -1.24 14.23
N LEU A 161 1.11 -2.01 13.54
CA LEU A 161 0.90 -3.42 13.29
C LEU A 161 1.25 -4.26 14.51
N THR A 162 0.52 -5.35 14.72
CA THR A 162 0.93 -6.36 15.68
C THR A 162 2.06 -7.23 15.09
N GLN A 163 2.80 -7.92 15.95
CA GLN A 163 3.83 -8.87 15.48
C GLN A 163 3.23 -10.01 14.64
N ASP A 164 2.02 -10.46 14.99
CA ASP A 164 1.31 -11.50 14.25
C ASP A 164 0.92 -11.00 12.84
N GLU A 165 0.52 -9.74 12.70
CA GLU A 165 0.22 -9.14 11.39
C GLU A 165 1.48 -9.01 10.52
N ILE A 166 2.60 -8.59 11.11
CA ILE A 166 3.89 -8.51 10.40
C ILE A 166 4.30 -9.89 9.90
N ALA A 167 4.28 -10.91 10.77
CA ALA A 167 4.59 -12.28 10.38
C ALA A 167 3.61 -12.81 9.30
N SER A 168 2.32 -12.48 9.41
CA SER A 168 1.31 -12.88 8.43
C SER A 168 1.55 -12.25 7.04
N LEU A 169 2.06 -11.02 6.99
CA LEU A 169 2.41 -10.35 5.74
C LEU A 169 3.68 -10.96 5.10
N GLU A 170 4.65 -11.39 5.92
CA GLU A 170 5.85 -12.12 5.46
C GLU A 170 5.46 -13.45 4.80
N VAL A 171 4.56 -14.19 5.46
CA VAL A 171 3.99 -15.43 4.94
C VAL A 171 3.23 -15.18 3.63
N LEU A 172 2.42 -14.13 3.56
CA LEU A 172 1.70 -13.77 2.34
C LEU A 172 2.65 -13.43 1.19
N GLN A 173 3.69 -12.64 1.43
CA GLN A 173 4.69 -12.28 0.40
C GLN A 173 5.37 -13.53 -0.17
N TYR A 174 5.74 -14.48 0.70
CA TYR A 174 6.35 -15.74 0.29
C TYR A 174 5.44 -16.57 -0.62
N TYR A 175 4.19 -16.79 -0.21
CA TYR A 175 3.26 -17.59 -1.00
C TYR A 175 2.76 -16.88 -2.24
N TYR A 176 2.64 -15.54 -2.21
CA TYR A 176 2.32 -14.76 -3.40
C TYR A 176 3.41 -14.86 -4.46
N GLN A 177 4.69 -14.81 -4.09
CA GLN A 177 5.79 -15.02 -5.05
C GLN A 177 5.67 -16.38 -5.74
N LYS A 178 5.48 -17.46 -4.98
CA LYS A 178 5.29 -18.81 -5.53
C LYS A 178 4.07 -18.90 -6.44
N SER A 179 2.93 -18.37 -6.00
CA SER A 179 1.69 -18.38 -6.79
C SER A 179 1.88 -17.60 -8.09
N TYR A 180 2.48 -16.41 -8.03
CA TYR A 180 2.73 -15.57 -9.19
C TYR A 180 3.69 -16.22 -10.18
N GLU A 181 4.75 -16.88 -9.71
CA GLU A 181 5.65 -17.66 -10.58
C GLU A 181 4.90 -18.76 -11.34
N PHE A 182 3.90 -19.38 -10.72
CA PHE A 182 3.11 -20.46 -11.32
C PHE A 182 2.08 -19.98 -12.33
N ASN A 183 1.26 -18.98 -12.00
CA ASN A 183 0.10 -18.58 -12.82
C ASN A 183 0.13 -17.13 -13.36
N GLN A 184 1.11 -16.32 -12.93
CA GLN A 184 1.26 -14.90 -13.30
C GLN A 184 0.03 -14.02 -13.00
N GLN A 185 -0.86 -14.45 -12.09
CA GLN A 185 -2.02 -13.66 -11.66
C GLN A 185 -1.66 -12.73 -10.52
N LEU A 186 -2.10 -11.47 -10.62
CA LEU A 186 -1.88 -10.50 -9.54
C LEU A 186 -2.73 -10.84 -8.32
N LEU A 187 -2.23 -10.53 -7.12
CA LEU A 187 -2.88 -10.88 -5.85
C LEU A 187 -4.33 -10.38 -5.78
N PHE A 188 -4.56 -9.14 -6.22
CA PHE A 188 -5.87 -8.47 -6.14
C PHE A 188 -6.76 -8.66 -7.37
N GLU A 189 -6.32 -9.44 -8.36
CA GLU A 189 -7.16 -9.86 -9.50
C GLU A 189 -7.88 -11.19 -9.22
N GLN A 190 -7.51 -11.88 -8.14
CA GLN A 190 -8.10 -13.15 -7.72
C GLN A 190 -8.74 -13.04 -6.34
N SER A 191 -9.76 -13.86 -6.06
CA SER A 191 -10.30 -13.98 -4.71
C SER A 191 -9.30 -14.68 -3.78
N PHE A 192 -9.44 -14.49 -2.47
CA PHE A 192 -8.63 -15.22 -1.50
C PHE A 192 -8.75 -16.73 -1.67
N ASP A 193 -9.95 -17.26 -1.91
CA ASP A 193 -10.15 -18.70 -2.09
C ASP A 193 -9.41 -19.24 -3.33
N SER A 194 -9.41 -18.50 -4.44
CA SER A 194 -8.66 -18.85 -5.66
C SER A 194 -7.14 -18.81 -5.43
N PHE A 195 -6.68 -17.79 -4.71
CA PHE A 195 -5.27 -17.68 -4.30
C PHE A 195 -4.86 -18.86 -3.43
N PHE A 196 -5.68 -19.21 -2.44
CA PHE A 196 -5.42 -20.30 -1.51
C PHE A 196 -5.46 -21.67 -2.18
N GLU A 197 -6.36 -21.89 -3.15
CA GLU A 197 -6.41 -23.11 -3.95
C GLU A 197 -5.13 -23.30 -4.79
N THR A 198 -4.62 -22.20 -5.37
CA THR A 198 -3.34 -22.21 -6.09
C THR A 198 -2.19 -22.60 -5.16
N ILE A 199 -2.12 -22.00 -3.97
CA ILE A 199 -1.10 -22.33 -2.97
C ILE A 199 -1.21 -23.80 -2.52
N SER A 200 -2.42 -24.29 -2.26
CA SER A 200 -2.65 -25.68 -1.85
C SER A 200 -2.24 -26.70 -2.93
N THR A 201 -2.28 -26.29 -4.19
CA THR A 201 -1.77 -27.09 -5.32
C THR A 201 -0.24 -27.12 -5.35
N LEU A 202 0.40 -26.00 -5.00
CA LEU A 202 1.85 -25.83 -5.00
C LEU A 202 2.54 -26.45 -3.77
N ASP A 203 1.85 -26.46 -2.62
CA ASP A 203 2.40 -26.89 -1.35
C ASP A 203 1.37 -27.73 -0.57
N GLN A 204 1.60 -29.03 -0.49
CA GLN A 204 0.71 -29.97 0.20
C GLN A 204 0.78 -29.86 1.73
N SER A 205 1.71 -29.07 2.27
CA SER A 205 1.81 -28.82 3.72
C SER A 205 0.85 -27.73 4.21
N VAL A 206 0.10 -27.11 3.29
CA VAL A 206 -0.85 -26.04 3.58
C VAL A 206 -2.03 -26.59 4.39
N ASP A 207 -2.28 -25.98 5.55
CA ASP A 207 -3.34 -26.34 6.48
C ASP A 207 -4.26 -25.15 6.80
N ASP A 208 -5.30 -25.38 7.61
CA ASP A 208 -6.23 -24.34 8.03
C ASP A 208 -5.57 -23.22 8.87
N SER A 209 -4.45 -23.53 9.55
CA SER A 209 -3.68 -22.53 10.30
C SER A 209 -3.05 -21.53 9.33
N LEU A 210 -2.38 -22.03 8.29
CA LEU A 210 -1.83 -21.19 7.23
C LEU A 210 -2.92 -20.42 6.49
N LYS A 211 -4.08 -21.04 6.25
CA LYS A 211 -5.24 -20.34 5.65
C LYS A 211 -5.62 -19.10 6.45
N ASN A 212 -5.74 -19.23 7.76
CA ASN A 212 -6.12 -18.11 8.62
C ASN A 212 -5.03 -17.02 8.64
N THR A 213 -3.75 -17.39 8.72
CA THR A 213 -2.62 -16.46 8.65
C THR A 213 -2.62 -15.66 7.34
N LEU A 214 -2.81 -16.33 6.20
CA LEU A 214 -2.88 -15.68 4.90
C LEU A 214 -4.11 -14.78 4.75
N MET A 215 -5.25 -15.19 5.32
CA MET A 215 -6.48 -14.38 5.27
C MET A 215 -6.30 -13.06 6.01
N ILE A 216 -5.68 -13.07 7.20
CA ILE A 216 -5.44 -11.86 7.99
C ILE A 216 -4.68 -10.81 7.18
N SER A 217 -3.58 -11.21 6.54
CA SER A 217 -2.76 -10.30 5.75
C SER A 217 -3.41 -9.94 4.41
N TYR A 218 -4.15 -10.84 3.78
CA TYR A 218 -4.90 -10.55 2.56
C TYR A 218 -5.99 -9.50 2.83
N ASP A 219 -6.78 -9.67 3.87
CA ASP A 219 -7.82 -8.72 4.29
C ASP A 219 -7.23 -7.36 4.65
N LEU A 220 -6.08 -7.35 5.33
CA LEU A 220 -5.35 -6.14 5.67
C LEU A 220 -4.98 -5.32 4.43
N LEU A 221 -4.50 -5.99 3.36
CA LEU A 221 -4.18 -5.29 2.11
C LEU A 221 -5.41 -4.98 1.25
N GLN A 222 -6.49 -5.74 1.37
CA GLN A 222 -7.76 -5.50 0.66
C GLN A 222 -8.36 -4.14 0.98
N VAL A 223 -8.22 -3.66 2.23
CA VAL A 223 -8.62 -2.30 2.65
C VAL A 223 -8.02 -1.24 1.72
N PHE A 224 -6.82 -1.49 1.21
CA PHE A 224 -6.14 -0.57 0.32
C PHE A 224 -6.61 -0.63 -1.14
N ASN A 225 -7.26 -1.72 -1.53
CA ASN A 225 -7.79 -1.92 -2.87
C ASN A 225 -9.27 -1.51 -2.97
N GLN A 226 -10.02 -1.51 -1.86
CA GLN A 226 -11.41 -1.03 -1.84
C GLN A 226 -11.52 0.48 -2.07
N THR A 227 -10.48 1.24 -1.73
CA THR A 227 -10.32 2.64 -2.13
C THR A 227 -10.04 2.84 -3.63
N LYS A 228 -9.87 1.78 -4.42
CA LYS A 228 -9.91 1.82 -5.90
C LYS A 228 -11.29 1.49 -6.47
N SER A 229 -12.09 0.66 -5.80
CA SER A 229 -13.36 0.13 -6.37
C SER A 229 -14.57 1.04 -6.15
N HIS A 230 -14.57 1.88 -5.11
CA HIS A 230 -15.59 2.93 -4.97
C HIS A 230 -15.49 4.01 -6.06
N ASP A 231 -14.33 4.15 -6.71
CA ASP A 231 -14.11 5.12 -7.79
C ASP A 231 -14.59 4.62 -9.16
N ASN A 232 -14.71 3.30 -9.35
CA ASN A 232 -15.21 2.70 -10.61
C ASN A 232 -16.74 2.51 -10.63
N LEU A 233 -17.43 2.75 -9.51
CA LEU A 233 -18.88 2.61 -9.39
C LEU A 233 -19.65 3.95 -9.49
N GLN A 234 -18.94 5.06 -9.77
CA GLN A 234 -19.54 6.36 -10.10
C GLN A 234 -19.36 6.77 -11.58
N GLN A 235 -18.89 5.85 -12.44
CA GLN A 235 -18.97 5.98 -13.90
C GLN A 235 -20.25 5.33 -14.42
#